data_AF-A0AA42XEB2-F1
#
_entry.id   AF-A0AA42XEB2-F1
#
_cell.length_a   1.000
_cell.length_b   1.000
_cell.length_c   1.000
_cell.angle_alpha   90.00
_cell.angle_beta   90.00
_cell.angle_gamma   90.00
#
_symmetry.space_group_name_H-M   'P 1'
#
loop_
_entity.id
_entity.type
_entity.pdbx_description
1 polymer ?
#
loop_
_entity_poly.entity_id
_entity_poly.type
_entity_poly.pdbx_seq_one_letter_code
_entity_poly.pdbx_strand_id
1 'polypeptide(L)'
;MRIQEIKQYRNNRVERGAEPIKNFCNVCIECSTASEQLLVSNYENEFSHLIERSIVISFISAVEVYYKDIVDTIFRLCHSEFIKEPLKHIHQNKYDINELVDMHVNMIHPCELVTNGLSFQNIESIERVFSKFLKKGFWSSLNGMQFRFKNMPEKIAIYEDKYLQSLKFLFNLRHELVHDAAKRKFIDSNLIEHIDNASFCIMFSNIVLLNMINENIDPELELDKLKNNKLNSL
;
A
#
# COMPACT_ATOMS: atom_id res chain seq x y z
N MET A 1 -13.55 -8.67 -18.05
CA MET A 1 -13.25 -7.52 -17.13
C MET A 1 -14.20 -7.45 -15.92
N ARG A 2 -13.74 -7.08 -14.71
CA ARG A 2 -14.59 -6.95 -13.49
C ARG A 2 -14.94 -5.48 -13.18
N ILE A 3 -15.82 -4.87 -13.99
CA ILE A 3 -16.16 -3.43 -13.93
C ILE A 3 -16.69 -2.99 -12.56
N GLN A 4 -17.49 -3.83 -11.91
CA GLN A 4 -18.08 -3.49 -10.60
C GLN A 4 -17.00 -3.34 -9.52
N GLU A 5 -15.95 -4.15 -9.54
CA GLU A 5 -14.83 -4.04 -8.61
C GLU A 5 -14.07 -2.72 -8.83
N ILE A 6 -13.87 -2.32 -10.09
CA ILE A 6 -13.20 -1.04 -10.43
C ILE A 6 -14.03 0.15 -9.92
N LYS A 7 -15.36 0.12 -10.13
CA LYS A 7 -16.26 1.17 -9.62
C LYS A 7 -16.27 1.23 -8.10
N GLN A 8 -16.31 0.07 -7.44
CA GLN A 8 -16.25 0.01 -5.98
C GLN A 8 -14.91 0.55 -5.46
N TYR A 9 -13.79 0.19 -6.09
CA TYR A 9 -12.48 0.72 -5.73
C TYR A 9 -12.42 2.25 -5.85
N ARG A 10 -12.99 2.79 -6.94
CA ARG A 10 -13.10 4.24 -7.17
C ARG A 10 -13.89 4.92 -6.04
N ASN A 11 -15.05 4.37 -5.66
CA ASN A 11 -15.87 4.91 -4.58
C ASN A 11 -15.15 4.85 -3.23
N ASN A 12 -14.57 3.69 -2.87
CA ASN A 12 -13.80 3.53 -1.65
C ASN A 12 -12.63 4.52 -1.56
N ARG A 13 -12.07 4.90 -2.71
CA ARG A 13 -10.96 5.85 -2.80
C ARG A 13 -11.40 7.30 -2.56
N VAL A 14 -12.59 7.66 -3.04
CA VAL A 14 -13.21 8.95 -2.73
C VAL A 14 -13.48 9.06 -1.22
N GLU A 15 -14.01 8.00 -0.61
CA GLU A 15 -14.32 7.98 0.83
C GLU A 15 -13.07 8.07 1.72
N ARG A 16 -12.00 7.30 1.42
CA ARG A 16 -10.76 7.34 2.21
C ARG A 16 -9.87 8.56 1.93
N GLY A 17 -10.11 9.29 0.84
CA GLY A 17 -9.24 10.39 0.40
C GLY A 17 -7.93 9.96 -0.27
N ALA A 18 -7.18 10.93 -0.79
CA ALA A 18 -6.04 10.71 -1.69
C ALA A 18 -4.66 10.72 -0.97
N GLU A 19 -4.59 10.28 0.28
CA GLU A 19 -3.35 10.27 1.09
C GLU A 19 -2.98 8.83 1.52
N PRO A 20 -2.27 8.05 0.68
CA PRO A 20 -2.11 6.60 0.89
C PRO A 20 -1.46 6.26 2.23
N ILE A 21 -0.38 6.95 2.59
CA ILE A 21 0.35 6.69 3.83
C ILE A 21 -0.47 7.05 5.07
N LYS A 22 -1.26 8.12 5.01
CA LYS A 22 -2.12 8.53 6.13
C LYS A 22 -3.21 7.50 6.39
N ASN A 23 -3.84 7.02 5.31
CA ASN A 23 -4.86 5.98 5.39
C ASN A 23 -4.30 4.67 5.97
N PHE A 24 -3.09 4.28 5.53
CA PHE A 24 -2.39 3.15 6.12
C PHE A 24 -2.10 3.35 7.62
N CYS A 25 -1.53 4.48 8.00
CA CYS A 25 -1.18 4.77 9.39
C CYS A 25 -2.40 4.75 10.32
N ASN A 26 -3.55 5.27 9.87
CA ASN A 26 -4.78 5.23 10.67
C ASN A 26 -5.20 3.80 11.01
N VAL A 27 -5.24 2.91 10.00
CA VAL A 27 -5.59 1.49 10.23
C VAL A 27 -4.54 0.78 11.06
N CYS A 28 -3.26 1.09 10.86
CA CYS A 28 -2.18 0.55 11.67
C CYS A 28 -2.34 0.90 13.15
N ILE A 29 -2.61 2.17 13.47
CA ILE A 29 -2.80 2.63 14.85
C ILE A 29 -4.00 1.91 15.48
N GLU A 30 -5.10 1.76 14.75
CA GLU A 30 -6.27 0.99 15.20
C GLU A 30 -5.92 -0.47 15.49
N CYS A 31 -5.16 -1.12 14.60
CA CYS A 31 -4.71 -2.51 14.75
C CYS A 31 -3.79 -2.70 15.97
N SER A 32 -2.77 -1.84 16.13
CA SER A 32 -1.86 -1.91 17.29
C SER A 32 -2.62 -1.63 18.59
N THR A 33 -3.46 -0.59 18.63
CA THR A 33 -4.26 -0.24 19.82
C THR A 33 -5.21 -1.37 20.22
N ALA A 34 -5.90 -1.98 19.24
CA ALA A 34 -6.80 -3.10 19.51
C ALA A 34 -6.04 -4.33 20.02
N SER A 35 -4.85 -4.59 19.47
CA SER A 35 -3.99 -5.70 19.91
C SER A 35 -3.51 -5.53 21.35
N GLU A 36 -3.04 -4.33 21.70
CA GLU A 36 -2.63 -3.99 23.06
C GLU A 36 -3.79 -4.11 24.05
N GLN A 37 -4.97 -3.62 23.69
CA GLN A 37 -6.16 -3.73 24.54
C GLN A 37 -6.55 -5.18 24.81
N LEU A 38 -6.52 -6.04 23.78
CA LEU A 38 -6.78 -7.48 23.94
C LEU A 38 -5.76 -8.16 24.86
N LEU A 39 -4.48 -7.78 24.74
CA LEU A 39 -3.41 -8.33 25.56
C LEU A 39 -3.53 -7.90 27.03
N VAL A 40 -3.74 -6.60 27.29
CA VAL A 40 -3.82 -6.03 28.64
C VAL A 40 -5.07 -6.49 29.39
N SER A 41 -6.20 -6.59 28.68
CA SER A 41 -7.46 -6.99 29.32
C SER A 41 -7.56 -8.49 29.62
N ASN A 42 -6.53 -9.28 29.25
CA ASN A 42 -6.56 -10.75 29.23
C ASN A 42 -7.93 -11.24 28.74
N TYR A 43 -8.37 -10.71 27.58
CA TYR A 43 -9.76 -10.80 27.15
C TYR A 43 -10.15 -12.26 26.88
N GLU A 44 -10.69 -12.94 27.90
CA GLU A 44 -11.15 -14.32 27.87
C GLU A 44 -12.59 -14.44 27.34
N ASN A 45 -12.87 -13.75 26.24
CA ASN A 45 -14.13 -13.91 25.52
C ASN A 45 -14.01 -15.03 24.48
N GLU A 46 -15.05 -15.85 24.33
CA GLU A 46 -15.15 -16.88 23.29
C GLU A 46 -14.98 -16.33 21.88
N PHE A 47 -15.24 -15.03 21.67
CA PHE A 47 -15.09 -14.34 20.39
C PHE A 47 -13.74 -13.64 20.18
N SER A 48 -12.79 -13.69 21.12
CA SER A 48 -11.51 -12.96 20.96
C SER A 48 -10.76 -13.36 19.69
N HIS A 49 -10.77 -14.65 19.34
CA HIS A 49 -10.15 -15.16 18.12
C HIS A 49 -10.68 -14.51 16.82
N LEU A 50 -11.94 -14.04 16.80
CA LEU A 50 -12.49 -13.32 15.65
C LEU A 50 -11.91 -11.91 15.54
N ILE A 51 -11.73 -11.26 16.69
CA ILE A 51 -11.12 -9.92 16.76
C ILE A 51 -9.65 -10.02 16.36
N GLU A 52 -8.91 -11.00 16.90
CA GLU A 52 -7.51 -11.28 16.57
C GLU A 52 -7.33 -11.53 15.06
N ARG A 53 -8.20 -12.34 14.45
CA ARG A 53 -8.24 -12.54 12.99
C ARG A 53 -8.50 -11.25 12.23
N SER A 54 -9.48 -10.47 12.69
CA SER A 54 -9.84 -9.21 12.05
C SER A 54 -8.68 -8.22 12.05
N ILE A 55 -7.89 -8.16 13.13
CA ILE A 55 -6.72 -7.27 13.22
C ILE A 55 -5.71 -7.60 12.12
N VAL A 56 -5.29 -8.87 12.00
CA VAL A 56 -4.29 -9.27 11.00
C VAL A 56 -4.83 -9.07 9.58
N ILE A 57 -6.09 -9.42 9.33
CA ILE A 57 -6.72 -9.24 8.02
C ILE A 57 -6.81 -7.75 7.66
N SER A 58 -7.25 -6.91 8.58
CA SER A 58 -7.35 -5.46 8.38
C SER A 58 -5.99 -4.83 8.11
N PHE A 59 -4.96 -5.21 8.88
CA PHE A 59 -3.61 -4.72 8.69
C PHE A 59 -3.07 -5.06 7.30
N ILE A 60 -3.13 -6.34 6.89
CA ILE A 60 -2.66 -6.76 5.56
C ILE A 60 -3.51 -6.14 4.44
N SER A 61 -4.82 -5.97 4.64
CA SER A 61 -5.67 -5.27 3.68
C SER A 61 -5.24 -3.81 3.52
N ALA A 62 -4.86 -3.13 4.59
CA ALA A 62 -4.33 -1.77 4.53
C ALA A 62 -3.00 -1.69 3.79
N VAL A 63 -2.10 -2.67 3.97
CA VAL A 63 -0.85 -2.78 3.19
C VAL A 63 -1.15 -2.92 1.69
N GLU A 64 -2.09 -3.77 1.32
CA GLU A 64 -2.46 -3.97 -0.08
C GLU A 64 -3.05 -2.72 -0.71
N VAL A 65 -3.98 -2.06 -0.02
CA VAL A 65 -4.60 -0.82 -0.47
C VAL A 65 -3.55 0.27 -0.62
N TYR A 66 -2.62 0.37 0.33
CA TYR A 66 -1.50 1.30 0.27
C TYR A 66 -0.71 1.15 -1.04
N TYR A 67 -0.23 -0.06 -1.35
CA TYR A 67 0.57 -0.27 -2.56
C TYR A 67 -0.25 -0.08 -3.86
N LYS A 68 -1.54 -0.44 -3.88
CA LYS A 68 -2.43 -0.11 -5.02
C LYS A 68 -2.55 1.39 -5.22
N ASP A 69 -2.73 2.13 -4.13
CA ASP A 69 -2.83 3.59 -4.18
C ASP A 69 -1.54 4.27 -4.59
N ILE A 70 -0.38 3.71 -4.23
CA ILE A 70 0.90 4.20 -4.76
C ILE A 70 0.99 3.98 -6.26
N VAL A 71 0.65 2.81 -6.80
CA VAL A 71 0.67 2.58 -8.27
C VAL A 71 -0.23 3.57 -8.99
N ASP A 72 -1.43 3.77 -8.46
CA ASP A 72 -2.36 4.74 -9.01
C ASP A 72 -1.85 6.19 -8.90
N THR A 73 -1.10 6.52 -7.84
CA THR A 73 -0.42 7.82 -7.69
C THR A 73 0.69 7.98 -8.73
N ILE A 74 1.48 6.93 -9.00
CA ILE A 74 2.48 6.91 -10.07
C ILE A 74 1.82 7.21 -11.41
N PHE A 75 0.72 6.52 -11.74
CA PHE A 75 0.02 6.72 -13.01
C PHE A 75 -0.59 8.11 -13.18
N ARG A 76 -0.96 8.78 -12.07
CA ARG A 76 -1.55 10.13 -12.12
C ARG A 76 -0.52 11.24 -12.14
N LEU A 77 0.63 11.05 -11.50
CA LEU A 77 1.58 12.13 -11.27
C LEU A 77 2.84 12.04 -12.13
N CYS A 78 3.27 10.84 -12.53
CA CYS A 78 4.52 10.69 -13.26
C CYS A 78 4.33 10.90 -14.77
N HIS A 79 5.35 11.41 -15.44
CA HIS A 79 5.30 11.59 -16.89
C HIS A 79 5.20 10.24 -17.64
N SER A 80 4.52 10.27 -18.80
CA SER A 80 4.21 9.05 -19.57
C SER A 80 5.43 8.22 -19.99
N GLU A 81 6.55 8.87 -20.34
CA GLU A 81 7.79 8.17 -20.72
C GLU A 81 8.40 7.36 -19.57
N PHE A 82 8.21 7.78 -18.30
CA PHE A 82 8.64 6.99 -17.14
C PHE A 82 7.76 5.76 -16.95
N ILE A 83 6.44 5.92 -17.13
CA ILE A 83 5.45 4.86 -16.89
C ILE A 83 5.47 3.77 -17.97
N LYS A 84 5.78 4.16 -19.22
CA LYS A 84 5.59 3.32 -20.41
C LYS A 84 6.31 1.98 -20.38
N GLU A 85 7.56 1.95 -19.93
CA GLU A 85 8.33 0.70 -19.85
C GLU A 85 7.83 -0.20 -18.71
N PRO A 86 7.71 0.29 -17.45
CA PRO A 86 7.16 -0.51 -16.36
C PRO A 86 5.77 -1.07 -16.68
N LEU A 87 4.92 -0.27 -17.31
CA LEU A 87 3.56 -0.66 -17.67
C LEU A 87 3.51 -1.91 -18.56
N LYS A 88 4.41 -2.02 -19.55
CA LYS A 88 4.52 -3.20 -20.42
C LYS A 88 4.88 -4.47 -19.66
N HIS A 89 5.61 -4.34 -18.55
CA HIS A 89 6.05 -5.47 -17.75
C HIS A 89 5.02 -5.90 -16.70
N ILE A 90 4.23 -4.96 -16.18
CA ILE A 90 3.21 -5.25 -15.17
C ILE A 90 1.83 -5.54 -15.79
N HIS A 91 1.64 -5.23 -17.07
CA HIS A 91 0.37 -5.43 -17.76
C HIS A 91 0.54 -5.83 -19.23
N GLN A 92 0.25 -7.09 -19.55
CA GLN A 92 0.40 -7.67 -20.89
C GLN A 92 -0.93 -8.14 -21.51
N ASN A 93 -2.05 -7.89 -20.83
CA ASN A 93 -3.35 -8.37 -21.28
C ASN A 93 -3.76 -7.65 -22.56
N LYS A 94 -4.35 -8.41 -23.49
CA LYS A 94 -5.03 -7.89 -24.67
C LYS A 94 -6.52 -7.81 -24.37
N TYR A 95 -7.17 -6.76 -24.87
CA TYR A 95 -8.60 -6.52 -24.71
C TYR A 95 -9.33 -6.73 -26.02
N ASP A 96 -10.45 -7.43 -25.98
CA ASP A 96 -11.33 -7.57 -27.14
C ASP A 96 -12.23 -6.32 -27.31
N ILE A 97 -12.99 -6.29 -28.42
CA ILE A 97 -13.84 -5.13 -28.73
C ILE A 97 -14.95 -4.91 -27.69
N ASN A 98 -15.49 -5.98 -27.10
CA ASN A 98 -16.55 -5.86 -26.11
C ASN A 98 -15.99 -5.27 -24.81
N GLU A 99 -14.80 -5.70 -24.41
CA GLU A 99 -14.08 -5.15 -23.26
C GLU A 99 -13.74 -3.67 -23.44
N LEU A 100 -13.36 -3.24 -24.65
CA LEU A 100 -13.12 -1.83 -24.96
C LEU A 100 -14.40 -0.99 -24.94
N VAL A 101 -15.51 -1.51 -25.48
CA VAL A 101 -16.83 -0.87 -25.41
C VAL A 101 -17.27 -0.73 -23.95
N ASP A 102 -17.08 -1.77 -23.15
CA ASP A 102 -17.40 -1.78 -21.73
C ASP A 102 -16.61 -0.71 -20.95
N MET A 103 -15.31 -0.58 -21.20
CA MET A 103 -14.48 0.48 -20.60
C MET A 103 -14.99 1.87 -20.97
N HIS A 104 -15.35 2.06 -22.25
CA HIS A 104 -15.86 3.33 -22.74
C HIS A 104 -17.19 3.70 -22.08
N VAL A 105 -18.17 2.79 -22.10
CA VAL A 105 -19.50 3.01 -21.50
C VAL A 105 -19.40 3.32 -20.01
N ASN A 106 -18.46 2.69 -19.30
CA ASN A 106 -18.29 2.87 -17.86
C ASN A 106 -17.26 3.94 -17.48
N MET A 107 -16.68 4.67 -18.45
CA MET A 107 -15.66 5.68 -18.24
C MET A 107 -14.49 5.15 -17.38
N ILE A 108 -14.00 3.96 -17.71
CA ILE A 108 -12.87 3.33 -17.03
C ILE A 108 -11.57 3.76 -17.71
N HIS A 109 -10.70 4.44 -16.96
CA HIS A 109 -9.38 4.76 -17.45
C HIS A 109 -8.52 3.47 -17.54
N PRO A 110 -7.72 3.26 -18.59
CA PRO A 110 -6.89 2.06 -18.72
C PRO A 110 -5.98 1.80 -17.51
N CYS A 111 -5.44 2.85 -16.90
CA CYS A 111 -4.64 2.71 -15.67
C CYS A 111 -5.44 2.20 -14.47
N GLU A 112 -6.74 2.51 -14.35
CA GLU A 112 -7.59 1.96 -13.28
C GLU A 112 -7.74 0.45 -13.44
N LEU A 113 -7.86 -0.02 -14.68
CA LEU A 113 -7.95 -1.44 -15.00
C LEU A 113 -6.66 -2.17 -14.63
N VAL A 114 -5.51 -1.56 -14.94
CA VAL A 114 -4.18 -2.09 -14.56
C VAL A 114 -4.07 -2.17 -13.05
N THR A 115 -4.29 -1.08 -12.31
CA THR A 115 -4.18 -1.06 -10.84
C THR A 115 -5.10 -2.07 -10.17
N ASN A 116 -6.34 -2.22 -10.66
CA ASN A 116 -7.28 -3.20 -10.11
C ASN A 116 -6.86 -4.65 -10.38
N GLY A 117 -6.20 -4.90 -11.52
CA GLY A 117 -5.65 -6.21 -11.85
C GLY A 117 -4.40 -6.59 -11.05
N LEU A 118 -3.75 -5.63 -10.38
CA LEU A 118 -2.60 -5.91 -9.52
C LEU A 118 -3.06 -6.51 -8.19
N SER A 119 -2.29 -7.49 -7.72
CA SER A 119 -2.46 -8.14 -6.42
C SER A 119 -1.19 -7.95 -5.61
N PHE A 120 -1.32 -7.50 -4.37
CA PHE A 120 -0.22 -7.25 -3.43
C PHE A 120 -0.27 -8.17 -2.22
N GLN A 121 -0.72 -9.40 -2.43
CA GLN A 121 -1.02 -10.39 -1.39
C GLN A 121 0.24 -11.03 -0.76
N ASN A 122 1.44 -10.66 -1.22
CA ASN A 122 2.72 -11.12 -0.67
C ASN A 122 3.86 -10.17 -1.06
N ILE A 123 5.01 -10.32 -0.40
CA ILE A 123 6.18 -9.45 -0.62
C ILE A 123 6.77 -9.59 -2.03
N GLU A 124 6.65 -10.75 -2.66
CA GLU A 124 7.16 -11.03 -4.00
C GLU A 124 6.37 -10.27 -5.07
N SER A 125 5.06 -10.13 -4.87
CA SER A 125 4.18 -9.38 -5.78
C SER A 125 4.47 -7.88 -5.73
N ILE A 126 4.75 -7.35 -4.54
CA ILE A 126 5.19 -5.97 -4.33
C ILE A 126 6.56 -5.75 -4.99
N GLU A 127 7.54 -6.61 -4.70
CA GLU A 127 8.88 -6.58 -5.31
C GLU A 127 8.80 -6.57 -6.84
N ARG A 128 8.00 -7.48 -7.41
CA ARG A 128 7.86 -7.64 -8.87
C ARG A 128 7.34 -6.38 -9.56
N VAL A 129 6.44 -5.64 -8.91
CA VAL A 129 5.86 -4.40 -9.47
C VAL A 129 6.82 -3.24 -9.29
N PHE A 130 7.25 -2.96 -8.05
CA PHE A 130 8.00 -1.73 -7.75
C PHE A 130 9.46 -1.78 -8.22
N SER A 131 10.05 -2.97 -8.39
CA SER A 131 11.35 -3.11 -9.02
C SER A 131 11.37 -2.63 -10.48
N LYS A 132 10.23 -2.66 -11.19
CA LYS A 132 10.13 -2.12 -12.57
C LYS A 132 10.24 -0.60 -12.58
N PHE A 133 9.53 0.05 -11.68
CA PHE A 133 9.58 1.50 -11.54
C PHE A 133 10.95 1.99 -11.06
N LEU A 134 11.59 1.26 -10.12
CA LEU A 134 12.89 1.65 -9.56
C LEU A 134 14.10 1.20 -10.40
N LYS A 135 13.91 0.28 -11.35
CA LYS A 135 14.99 -0.35 -12.16
C LYS A 135 16.08 -1.04 -11.31
N LYS A 136 15.73 -1.45 -10.10
CA LYS A 136 16.56 -2.19 -9.13
C LYS A 136 15.64 -2.96 -8.18
N GLY A 137 16.20 -3.85 -7.37
CA GLY A 137 15.39 -4.58 -6.37
C GLY A 137 14.73 -3.63 -5.39
N PHE A 138 13.41 -3.75 -5.19
CA PHE A 138 12.64 -2.82 -4.37
C PHE A 138 13.02 -2.96 -2.90
N TRP A 139 12.95 -4.17 -2.34
CA TRP A 139 13.33 -4.40 -0.95
C TRP A 139 14.81 -4.11 -0.70
N SER A 140 15.69 -4.47 -1.64
CA SER A 140 17.12 -4.14 -1.54
C SER A 140 17.40 -2.64 -1.56
N SER A 141 16.49 -1.83 -2.10
CA SER A 141 16.64 -0.37 -2.10
C SER A 141 16.43 0.25 -0.72
N LEU A 142 15.85 -0.49 0.23
CA LEU A 142 15.65 -0.05 1.60
C LEU A 142 16.91 -0.23 2.46
N ASN A 143 17.84 -1.08 2.02
CA ASN A 143 19.03 -1.42 2.79
C ASN A 143 19.91 -0.18 3.05
N GLY A 144 20.26 0.02 4.32
CA GLY A 144 21.07 1.16 4.74
C GLY A 144 20.32 2.50 4.78
N MET A 145 19.01 2.51 4.49
CA MET A 145 18.20 3.73 4.65
C MET A 145 18.14 4.16 6.10
N GLN A 146 18.18 5.48 6.27
CA GLN A 146 18.00 6.13 7.56
C GLN A 146 17.14 7.37 7.35
N PHE A 147 16.27 7.67 8.31
CA PHE A 147 15.57 8.94 8.33
C PHE A 147 15.48 9.48 9.75
N ARG A 148 15.36 10.80 9.82
CA ARG A 148 15.29 11.55 11.06
C ARG A 148 13.88 12.09 11.24
N PHE A 149 13.35 12.00 12.45
CA PHE A 149 12.06 12.58 12.76
C PHE A 149 12.19 14.11 12.85
N LYS A 150 11.40 14.84 12.07
CA LYS A 150 11.46 16.32 12.00
C LYS A 150 11.35 16.98 13.37
N ASN A 151 10.49 16.42 14.24
CA ASN A 151 10.20 16.96 15.57
C ASN A 151 11.07 16.36 16.68
N MET A 152 11.90 15.35 16.36
CA MET A 152 12.81 14.66 17.28
C MET A 152 14.11 14.35 16.53
N PRO A 153 14.92 15.37 16.20
CA PRO A 153 16.07 15.23 15.30
C PRO A 153 17.17 14.29 15.81
N GLU A 154 17.22 14.04 17.12
CA GLU A 154 18.08 13.08 17.78
C GLU A 154 17.67 11.62 17.49
N LYS A 155 16.41 11.38 17.11
CA LYS A 155 15.91 10.05 16.77
C LYS A 155 16.13 9.78 15.28
N ILE A 156 16.98 8.79 15.02
CA ILE A 156 17.23 8.26 13.68
C ILE A 156 16.62 6.86 13.62
N ALA A 157 15.68 6.68 12.70
CA ALA A 157 15.21 5.35 12.33
C ALA A 157 16.15 4.78 11.27
N ILE A 158 16.59 3.54 11.45
CA ILE A 158 17.44 2.81 10.50
C ILE A 158 16.64 1.62 10.01
N TYR A 159 16.70 1.34 8.72
CA TYR A 159 16.06 0.17 8.15
C TYR A 159 16.73 -1.11 8.65
N GLU A 160 15.94 -2.07 9.11
CA GLU A 160 16.38 -3.37 9.59
C GLU A 160 15.65 -4.49 8.84
N ASP A 161 16.34 -5.58 8.51
CA ASP A 161 15.76 -6.71 7.76
C ASP A 161 14.55 -7.34 8.46
N LYS A 162 14.49 -7.25 9.80
CA LYS A 162 13.37 -7.73 10.62
C LYS A 162 12.03 -7.11 10.22
N TYR A 163 12.05 -5.89 9.66
CA TYR A 163 10.84 -5.19 9.20
C TYR A 163 10.19 -5.95 8.03
N LEU A 164 10.99 -6.36 7.04
CA LEU A 164 10.49 -7.15 5.91
C LEU A 164 10.12 -8.58 6.33
N GLN A 165 10.89 -9.19 7.23
CA GLN A 165 10.55 -10.53 7.74
C GLN A 165 9.22 -10.53 8.50
N SER A 166 8.95 -9.48 9.27
CA SER A 166 7.66 -9.30 9.96
C SER A 166 6.51 -9.11 8.99
N LEU A 167 6.71 -8.32 7.93
CA LEU A 167 5.71 -8.18 6.87
C LEU A 167 5.41 -9.52 6.18
N LYS A 168 6.46 -10.30 5.86
CA LYS A 168 6.32 -11.64 5.28
C LYS A 168 5.56 -12.59 6.20
N PHE A 169 5.90 -12.57 7.49
CA PHE A 169 5.20 -13.36 8.51
C PHE A 169 3.71 -13.02 8.54
N LEU A 170 3.35 -11.73 8.56
CA LEU A 170 1.95 -11.31 8.60
C LEU A 170 1.16 -11.69 7.34
N PHE A 171 1.78 -11.65 6.16
CA PHE A 171 1.14 -12.15 4.93
C PHE A 171 0.82 -13.64 5.02
N ASN A 172 1.77 -14.44 5.50
CA ASN A 172 1.58 -15.88 5.70
C ASN A 172 0.51 -16.16 6.76
N LEU A 173 0.57 -15.45 7.89
CA LEU A 173 -0.44 -15.57 8.95
C LEU A 173 -1.83 -15.21 8.41
N ARG A 174 -1.98 -14.11 7.66
CA ARG A 174 -3.25 -13.77 7.02
C ARG A 174 -3.74 -14.87 6.09
N HIS A 175 -2.85 -15.50 5.31
CA HIS A 175 -3.22 -16.61 4.44
C HIS A 175 -3.74 -17.80 5.24
N GLU A 176 -3.02 -18.21 6.29
CA GLU A 176 -3.45 -19.26 7.21
C GLU A 176 -4.80 -18.93 7.84
N LEU A 177 -4.98 -17.72 8.37
CA LEU A 177 -6.21 -17.28 9.03
C LEU A 177 -7.40 -17.15 8.07
N VAL A 178 -7.21 -17.05 6.76
CA VAL A 178 -8.33 -17.06 5.80
C VAL A 178 -8.79 -18.50 5.52
N HIS A 179 -7.89 -19.48 5.61
CA HIS A 179 -8.17 -20.88 5.29
C HIS A 179 -8.40 -21.77 6.52
N ASP A 180 -7.93 -21.37 7.70
CA ASP A 180 -8.07 -22.14 8.94
C ASP A 180 -9.40 -21.84 9.65
N ALA A 181 -10.15 -22.91 9.92
CA ALA A 181 -11.39 -22.86 10.69
C ALA A 181 -11.15 -22.98 12.22
N ALA A 182 -9.92 -23.29 12.64
CA ALA A 182 -9.57 -23.44 14.04
C ALA A 182 -9.68 -22.10 14.79
N LYS A 183 -10.38 -22.13 15.93
CA LYS A 183 -10.59 -21.00 16.83
C LYS A 183 -9.44 -20.88 17.84
N ARG A 184 -8.23 -20.58 17.36
CA ARG A 184 -7.06 -20.41 18.23
C ARG A 184 -6.85 -18.92 18.53
N LYS A 185 -6.50 -18.62 19.78
CA LYS A 185 -5.90 -17.33 20.13
C LYS A 185 -4.42 -17.35 19.76
N PHE A 186 -3.93 -16.25 19.22
CA PHE A 186 -2.56 -16.10 18.75
C PHE A 186 -2.02 -14.66 18.88
N ILE A 187 -2.83 -13.69 19.33
CA ILE A 187 -2.27 -12.38 19.74
C ILE A 187 -1.43 -12.56 21.00
N ASP A 188 -0.17 -12.19 20.87
CA ASP A 188 0.81 -12.05 21.93
C ASP A 188 1.69 -10.83 21.66
N SER A 189 2.63 -10.55 22.55
CA SER A 189 3.58 -9.44 22.37
C SER A 189 4.43 -9.57 21.10
N ASN A 190 4.69 -10.79 20.63
CA ASN A 190 5.48 -11.03 19.43
C ASN A 190 4.70 -10.66 18.15
N LEU A 191 3.39 -10.93 18.10
CA LEU A 191 2.55 -10.48 16.99
C LEU A 191 2.43 -8.95 16.94
N ILE A 192 2.32 -8.28 18.09
CA ILE A 192 2.32 -6.81 18.14
C ILE A 192 3.65 -6.27 17.58
N GLU A 193 4.78 -6.83 18.00
CA GLU A 193 6.08 -6.45 17.47
C GLU A 193 6.16 -6.65 15.94
N HIS A 194 5.58 -7.72 15.41
CA HIS A 194 5.51 -7.93 13.97
C HIS A 194 4.67 -6.86 13.25
N ILE A 195 3.54 -6.44 13.82
CA ILE A 195 2.71 -5.34 13.28
C ILE A 195 3.52 -4.05 13.22
N ASP A 196 4.19 -3.68 14.32
CA ASP A 196 4.97 -2.45 14.38
C ASP A 196 6.17 -2.49 13.41
N ASN A 197 6.91 -3.61 13.38
CA ASN A 197 8.02 -3.83 12.45
C ASN A 197 7.57 -3.76 10.99
N ALA A 198 6.44 -4.39 10.64
CA ALA A 198 5.87 -4.31 9.30
C ALA A 198 5.47 -2.87 8.95
N SER A 199 4.95 -2.11 9.91
CA SER A 199 4.59 -0.71 9.72
C SER A 199 5.80 0.17 9.40
N PHE A 200 6.93 -0.06 10.08
CA PHE A 200 8.19 0.57 9.69
C PHE A 200 8.60 0.18 8.25
N CYS A 201 8.44 -1.08 7.85
CA CYS A 201 8.72 -1.51 6.46
C CYS A 201 7.94 -0.66 5.44
N ILE A 202 6.65 -0.40 5.70
CA ILE A 202 5.80 0.42 4.84
C ILE A 202 6.23 1.90 4.87
N MET A 203 6.65 2.43 6.02
CA MET A 203 7.16 3.80 6.12
C MET A 203 8.46 4.00 5.29
N PHE A 204 9.42 3.07 5.39
CA PHE A 204 10.64 3.12 4.58
C PHE A 204 10.33 2.98 3.08
N SER A 205 9.43 2.06 2.73
CA SER A 205 8.89 1.91 1.37
C SER A 205 8.34 3.23 0.84
N ASN A 206 7.54 3.92 1.66
CA ASN A 206 6.91 5.18 1.29
C ASN A 206 7.92 6.26 0.95
N ILE A 207 9.01 6.37 1.70
CA ILE A 207 10.05 7.36 1.43
C ILE A 207 10.69 7.10 0.05
N VAL A 208 11.06 5.85 -0.24
CA VAL A 208 11.64 5.50 -1.55
C VAL A 208 10.67 5.77 -2.69
N LEU A 209 9.41 5.36 -2.52
CA LEU A 209 8.40 5.48 -3.55
C LEU A 209 8.04 6.94 -3.82
N LEU A 210 7.92 7.77 -2.79
CA LEU A 210 7.68 9.21 -2.95
C LEU A 210 8.86 9.93 -3.58
N ASN A 211 10.11 9.58 -3.21
CA ASN A 211 11.29 10.16 -3.87
C ASN A 211 11.29 9.83 -5.37
N MET A 212 11.04 8.58 -5.72
CA MET A 212 10.93 8.16 -7.12
C MET A 212 9.80 8.90 -7.84
N ILE A 213 8.62 9.04 -7.22
CA ILE A 213 7.51 9.80 -7.81
C ILE A 213 7.94 11.25 -8.04
N ASN A 214 8.51 11.91 -7.03
CA ASN A 214 8.93 13.31 -7.09
C ASN A 214 9.97 13.57 -8.20
N GLU A 215 10.90 12.64 -8.40
CA GLU A 215 11.91 12.72 -9.47
C GLU A 215 11.33 12.58 -10.88
N ASN A 216 10.12 12.03 -11.02
CA ASN A 216 9.50 11.71 -12.30
C ASN A 216 8.12 12.38 -12.50
N ILE A 217 7.78 13.41 -11.69
CA ILE A 217 6.53 14.15 -11.84
C ILE A 217 6.42 14.74 -13.25
N ASP A 218 5.22 14.69 -13.82
CA ASP A 218 4.91 15.31 -15.11
C ASP A 218 5.16 16.84 -15.05
N PRO A 219 6.06 17.37 -15.89
CA PRO A 219 6.34 18.81 -15.95
C PRO A 219 5.09 19.68 -16.16
N GLU A 220 4.07 19.16 -16.84
CA GLU A 220 2.81 19.90 -17.06
C GLU A 220 2.05 20.14 -15.75
N LEU A 221 2.08 19.17 -14.82
CA LEU A 221 1.45 19.30 -13.49
C LEU A 221 2.18 20.32 -12.60
N GLU A 222 3.51 20.41 -12.72
CA GLU A 222 4.30 21.41 -12.00
C GLU A 222 4.04 22.83 -12.52
N LEU A 223 3.88 22.98 -13.85
CA LEU A 223 3.52 24.25 -14.48
C LEU A 223 2.14 24.75 -14.04
N ASP A 224 1.16 23.85 -13.88
CA ASP A 224 -0.19 24.22 -13.44
C ASP A 224 -0.24 24.61 -11.96
N LYS A 225 0.56 23.97 -11.09
CA LYS A 225 0.73 24.44 -9.69
C LYS A 225 1.31 25.86 -9.64
N LEU A 226 2.33 26.13 -10.46
CA LEU A 226 2.97 27.46 -10.53
C LEU A 226 2.04 28.54 -11.08
N LYS A 227 1.18 28.21 -12.06
CA LYS A 227 0.16 29.12 -12.60
C LYS A 227 -0.93 29.40 -11.55
N ASN A 228 -1.44 28.38 -10.89
CA ASN A 228 -2.50 28.53 -9.88
C ASN A 228 -2.02 29.30 -8.64
N ASN A 229 -0.78 29.12 -8.22
CA ASN A 229 -0.20 29.91 -7.12
C ASN A 229 0.01 31.39 -7.49
N LYS A 230 0.27 31.71 -8.77
CA LYS A 230 0.36 33.11 -9.25
C LYS A 230 -1.01 33.78 -9.35
N LEU A 231 -2.06 33.04 -9.70
CA LEU A 231 -3.43 33.55 -9.75
C LEU A 231 -4.02 33.81 -8.35
N ASN A 232 -3.63 33.02 -7.34
CA ASN A 232 -4.06 33.22 -5.95
C ASN A 232 -3.25 34.29 -5.19
N SER A 233 -2.23 34.89 -5.83
CA SER A 233 -1.40 35.97 -5.28
C SER A 233 -1.69 37.34 -5.90
N LEU A 234 -2.77 37.44 -6.70
CA LEU A 234 -3.32 38.67 -7.28
C LEU A 234 -4.70 38.95 -6.67
#